data_AF-A0A179F2F7-F1
#
_entry.id   AF-A0A179F2F7-F1
#
_cell.length_a   1.000
_cell.length_b   1.000
_cell.length_c   1.000
_cell.angle_alpha   90.00
_cell.angle_beta   90.00
_cell.angle_gamma   90.00
#
_symmetry.space_group_name_H-M   'P 1'
#
loop_
_entity.id
_entity.type
_entity.pdbx_description
1 polymer ?
#
loop_
_entity_poly.entity_id
_entity_poly.type
_entity_poly.pdbx_seq_one_letter_code
_entity_poly.pdbx_strand_id
1 'polypeptide(L)'
;MDHEEQFDDIRVVSIDAGTDEGADITIEYNTKRITVSIFASSTQDNAHTGTSVEDELIRLLNQAVDAADEDYEDLMNNALDRVLDLAGATFSDVAPRICASQQASTVLHAHLYPDTFDFRLQTIDRKVSISQISPDEMLCVPDTAPDPHFHTDFEPDDHLPFFSSDEIYILESFGSGNGTVSKVQVGSMDMLCKARRVGLGDIGLEQELKRLQMIRKAA
;
A
#
# COMPACT_ATOMS: atom_id res chain seq x y z
N MET A 1 -17.12 -31.01 -4.64
CA MET A 1 -17.01 -29.57 -4.40
C MET A 1 -15.71 -29.41 -3.67
N ASP A 2 -14.67 -29.05 -4.40
CA ASP A 2 -13.38 -28.76 -3.80
C ASP A 2 -13.55 -27.43 -3.07
N HIS A 3 -13.41 -27.46 -1.74
CA HIS A 3 -13.38 -26.24 -0.95
C HIS A 3 -12.03 -25.58 -1.25
N GLU A 4 -12.05 -24.49 -2.01
CA GLU A 4 -10.84 -23.68 -2.16
C GLU A 4 -10.42 -23.15 -0.78
N GLU A 5 -9.16 -23.36 -0.43
CA GLU A 5 -8.60 -22.85 0.82
C GLU A 5 -8.57 -21.31 0.77
N GLN A 6 -9.09 -20.70 1.82
CA GLN A 6 -9.10 -19.26 2.03
C GLN A 6 -7.95 -18.88 2.96
N PHE A 7 -7.25 -17.80 2.63
CA PHE A 7 -6.13 -17.29 3.42
C PHE A 7 -6.19 -15.77 3.50
N ASP A 8 -5.44 -15.23 4.47
CA ASP A 8 -5.21 -13.80 4.59
C ASP A 8 -3.89 -13.46 3.86
N ASP A 9 -3.95 -12.54 2.90
CA ASP A 9 -2.80 -11.98 2.18
C ASP A 9 -2.55 -10.56 2.69
N ILE A 10 -1.50 -10.38 3.50
CA ILE A 10 -1.22 -9.14 4.22
C ILE A 10 0.22 -8.71 3.97
N ARG A 11 0.41 -7.43 3.62
CA ARG A 11 1.73 -6.81 3.49
C ARG A 11 1.71 -5.33 3.83
N VAL A 12 2.82 -4.82 4.38
CA VAL A 12 3.02 -3.37 4.56
C VAL A 12 3.38 -2.74 3.20
N VAL A 13 2.76 -1.61 2.87
CA VAL A 13 2.97 -0.85 1.63
C VAL A 13 3.81 0.39 1.88
N SER A 14 3.46 1.15 2.92
CA SER A 14 4.19 2.35 3.33
C SER A 14 4.02 2.61 4.81
N ILE A 15 4.99 3.33 5.37
CA ILE A 15 4.93 3.92 6.70
C ILE A 15 5.28 5.39 6.52
N ASP A 16 4.43 6.24 7.06
CA ASP A 16 4.67 7.67 7.12
C ASP A 16 4.79 8.06 8.58
N ALA A 17 6.04 8.13 9.05
CA ALA A 17 6.40 8.37 10.44
C ALA A 17 7.66 9.26 10.48
N GLY A 18 8.13 9.60 11.68
CA GLY A 18 9.28 10.50 11.91
C GLY A 18 8.91 11.77 12.67
N THR A 19 7.66 11.87 13.15
CA THR A 19 7.25 12.85 14.14
C THR A 19 6.78 12.13 15.40
N ASP A 20 7.02 12.72 16.57
CA ASP A 20 6.47 12.19 17.83
C ASP A 20 4.98 12.54 18.00
N GLU A 21 4.37 13.21 17.01
CA GLU A 21 2.98 13.68 17.05
C GLU A 21 2.00 12.70 16.40
N GLY A 22 2.48 11.85 15.49
CA GLY A 22 1.67 10.83 14.85
C GLY A 22 2.41 10.06 13.75
N ALA A 23 1.77 8.99 13.29
CA ALA A 23 2.27 8.12 12.25
C ALA A 23 1.12 7.43 11.51
N ASP A 24 1.33 7.15 10.23
CA ASP A 24 0.45 6.34 9.40
C ASP A 24 1.15 5.04 8.98
N ILE A 25 0.39 3.94 8.95
CA ILE A 25 0.81 2.69 8.32
C ILE A 25 -0.23 2.28 7.27
N THR A 26 0.25 2.05 6.05
CA THR A 26 -0.58 1.57 4.94
C THR A 26 -0.25 0.10 4.69
N ILE A 27 -1.28 -0.74 4.69
CA ILE A 27 -1.17 -2.16 4.37
C ILE A 27 -2.04 -2.53 3.18
N GLU A 28 -1.64 -3.57 2.47
CA GLU A 28 -2.55 -4.34 1.64
C GLU A 28 -3.04 -5.54 2.44
N TYR A 29 -4.36 -5.69 2.51
CA TYR A 29 -5.06 -6.74 3.23
C TYR A 29 -6.10 -7.34 2.29
N ASN A 30 -5.92 -8.60 1.89
CA ASN A 30 -6.87 -9.33 1.04
C ASN A 30 -7.29 -8.55 -0.21
N THR A 31 -6.32 -8.01 -0.96
CA THR A 31 -6.49 -7.16 -2.17
C THR A 31 -7.08 -5.76 -1.94
N LYS A 32 -7.34 -5.38 -0.69
CA LYS A 32 -7.76 -4.03 -0.31
C LYS A 32 -6.59 -3.26 0.25
N ARG A 33 -6.63 -1.93 0.19
CA ARG A 33 -5.66 -1.06 0.85
C ARG A 33 -6.27 -0.47 2.11
N ILE A 34 -5.57 -0.59 3.22
CA ILE A 34 -6.01 -0.11 4.53
C ILE A 34 -4.94 0.81 5.08
N THR A 35 -5.30 2.05 5.40
CA THR A 35 -4.42 3.00 6.08
C THR A 35 -4.89 3.17 7.51
N VAL A 36 -3.95 3.11 8.45
CA VAL A 36 -4.23 3.34 9.88
C VAL A 36 -3.47 4.56 10.35
N SER A 37 -4.20 5.61 10.69
CA SER A 37 -3.67 6.82 11.30
C SER A 37 -3.65 6.75 12.82
N ILE A 38 -2.49 7.05 13.38
CA ILE A 38 -2.20 6.99 14.81
C ILE A 38 -1.74 8.38 15.26
N PHE A 39 -2.43 8.93 16.24
CA PHE A 39 -2.14 10.25 16.79
C PHE A 39 -1.60 10.09 18.21
N ALA A 40 -0.56 10.85 18.55
CA ALA A 40 0.01 10.81 19.89
C ALA A 40 -1.05 11.12 20.96
N SER A 41 -0.96 10.42 22.09
CA SER A 41 -1.89 10.64 23.18
C SER A 41 -1.71 12.02 23.80
N SER A 42 -2.81 12.64 24.22
CA SER A 42 -2.72 13.94 24.88
C SER A 42 -2.01 13.83 26.23
N THR A 43 -1.27 14.86 26.63
CA THR A 43 -0.57 14.89 27.93
C THR A 43 -1.50 14.78 29.14
N GLN A 44 -2.81 15.01 28.98
CA GLN A 44 -3.81 14.83 30.03
C GLN A 44 -4.16 13.34 30.25
N ASP A 45 -4.07 12.51 29.21
CA ASP A 45 -4.37 11.08 29.28
C ASP A 45 -3.20 10.27 29.87
N ASN A 46 -1.97 10.79 29.73
CA ASN A 46 -0.73 10.19 30.21
C ASN A 46 -0.44 10.42 31.71
N ALA A 47 -1.36 11.04 32.46
CA ALA A 47 -1.10 11.43 33.86
C ALA A 47 -0.93 10.23 34.81
N HIS A 48 -1.40 9.01 34.48
CA HIS A 48 -1.49 7.93 35.47
C HIS A 48 -1.04 6.52 35.11
N THR A 49 -0.71 6.14 33.86
CA THR A 49 -0.26 4.74 33.59
C THR A 49 0.41 4.57 32.23
N GLY A 50 1.71 4.22 32.22
CA GLY A 50 2.39 3.61 31.06
C GLY A 50 2.50 4.49 29.81
N THR A 51 3.26 4.00 28.82
CA THR A 51 3.23 4.51 27.44
C THR A 51 1.90 4.06 26.82
N SER A 52 1.15 4.98 26.19
CA SER A 52 -0.10 4.63 25.50
C SER A 52 0.18 3.70 24.31
N VAL A 53 -0.85 2.99 23.82
CA VAL A 53 -0.69 2.09 22.66
C VAL A 53 -0.35 2.88 21.41
N GLU A 54 -0.90 4.09 21.28
CA GLU A 54 -0.60 5.06 20.25
C GLU A 54 0.87 5.47 20.28
N ASP A 55 1.36 5.92 21.44
CA ASP A 55 2.75 6.37 21.60
C ASP A 55 3.74 5.20 21.40
N GLU A 56 3.36 3.98 21.80
CA GLU A 56 4.14 2.77 21.54
C GLU A 56 4.24 2.46 20.05
N LEU A 57 3.12 2.50 19.32
CA LEU A 57 3.08 2.27 17.88
C LEU A 57 3.84 3.36 17.11
N ILE A 58 3.64 4.65 17.45
CA ILE A 58 4.38 5.76 16.85
C ILE A 58 5.88 5.55 17.03
N ARG A 59 6.32 5.15 18.22
CA ARG A 59 7.74 4.85 18.47
C ARG A 59 8.25 3.69 17.62
N LEU A 60 7.48 2.59 17.48
CA LEU A 60 7.86 1.45 16.64
C LEU A 60 8.00 1.88 15.17
N LEU A 61 7.06 2.67 14.66
CA LEU A 61 7.08 3.17 13.29
C LEU A 61 8.22 4.17 13.06
N ASN A 62 8.48 5.08 14.00
CA ASN A 62 9.63 5.99 13.96
C ASN A 62 10.96 5.19 13.94
N GLN A 63 11.07 4.16 14.77
CA GLN A 63 12.24 3.29 14.78
C GLN A 63 12.42 2.54 13.46
N ALA A 64 11.33 2.08 12.83
CA ALA A 64 11.40 1.45 11.53
C ALA A 64 11.93 2.44 10.47
N VAL A 65 11.45 3.68 10.44
CA VAL A 65 11.94 4.69 9.48
C VAL A 65 13.44 5.00 9.64
N ASP A 66 13.96 4.98 10.88
CA ASP A 66 15.36 5.26 11.17
C ASP A 66 16.28 4.02 11.12
N ALA A 67 15.72 2.82 10.98
CA ALA A 67 16.47 1.56 11.03
C ALA A 67 17.32 1.33 9.78
N ALA A 68 18.42 0.60 9.96
CA ALA A 68 19.11 -0.02 8.84
C ALA A 68 18.25 -1.14 8.24
N ASP A 69 18.46 -1.47 6.96
CA ASP A 69 17.65 -2.46 6.22
C ASP A 69 17.47 -3.81 6.94
N GLU A 70 18.46 -4.24 7.75
CA GLU A 70 18.43 -5.51 8.50
C GLU A 70 17.42 -5.53 9.66
N ASP A 71 17.20 -4.39 10.32
CA ASP A 71 16.27 -4.27 11.47
C ASP A 71 14.89 -3.75 11.03
N TYR A 72 14.79 -3.20 9.82
CA TYR A 72 13.57 -2.61 9.25
C TYR A 72 12.41 -3.61 9.19
N GLU A 73 12.68 -4.82 8.69
CA GLU A 73 11.67 -5.85 8.48
C GLU A 73 11.06 -6.33 9.81
N ASP A 74 11.91 -6.55 10.83
CA ASP A 74 11.47 -6.97 12.15
C ASP A 74 10.62 -5.88 12.84
N LEU A 75 11.04 -4.61 12.75
CA LEU A 75 10.29 -3.49 13.33
C LEU A 75 8.94 -3.28 12.61
N MET A 76 8.91 -3.40 11.29
CA MET A 76 7.67 -3.39 10.51
C MET A 76 6.72 -4.51 10.92
N ASN A 77 7.22 -5.75 11.00
CA ASN A 77 6.42 -6.91 11.36
C ASN A 77 5.83 -6.76 12.77
N ASN A 78 6.61 -6.26 13.72
CA ASN A 78 6.12 -5.96 15.07
C ASN A 78 5.02 -4.89 15.07
N ALA A 79 5.17 -3.82 14.29
CA ALA A 79 4.14 -2.79 14.17
C ALA A 79 2.88 -3.33 13.50
N LEU A 80 3.03 -4.13 12.44
CA LEU A 80 1.93 -4.79 11.74
C LEU A 80 1.17 -5.74 12.66
N ASP A 81 1.86 -6.66 13.34
CA ASP A 81 1.26 -7.62 14.28
C ASP A 81 0.46 -6.88 15.35
N ARG A 82 1.02 -5.78 15.87
CA ARG A 82 0.34 -4.97 16.87
C ARG A 82 -0.92 -4.32 16.34
N VAL A 83 -0.91 -3.82 15.10
CA VAL A 83 -2.09 -3.26 14.44
C VAL A 83 -3.13 -4.36 14.18
N LEU A 84 -2.71 -5.54 13.72
CA LEU A 84 -3.60 -6.68 13.46
C LEU A 84 -4.25 -7.22 14.74
N ASP A 85 -3.52 -7.25 15.87
CA ASP A 85 -4.06 -7.63 17.18
C ASP A 85 -5.20 -6.70 17.62
N LEU A 86 -5.12 -5.42 17.27
CA LEU A 86 -6.08 -4.40 17.68
C LEU A 86 -7.25 -4.28 16.70
N ALA A 87 -7.01 -4.52 15.41
CA ALA A 87 -7.93 -4.15 14.34
C ALA A 87 -8.24 -5.25 13.31
N GLY A 88 -7.57 -6.40 13.37
CA GLY A 88 -7.66 -7.46 12.35
C GLY A 88 -9.08 -7.97 12.12
N ALA A 89 -9.91 -8.02 13.16
CA ALA A 89 -11.33 -8.35 13.02
C ALA A 89 -12.09 -7.30 12.18
N THR A 90 -11.87 -6.01 12.44
CA THR A 90 -12.46 -4.91 11.67
C THR A 90 -11.98 -4.93 10.22
N PHE A 91 -10.71 -5.26 9.99
CA PHE A 91 -10.16 -5.37 8.64
C PHE A 91 -10.74 -6.55 7.87
N SER A 92 -10.96 -7.69 8.54
CA SER A 92 -11.61 -8.85 7.95
C SER A 92 -13.05 -8.57 7.48
N ASP A 93 -13.75 -7.63 8.12
CA ASP A 93 -15.11 -7.23 7.73
C ASP A 93 -15.13 -6.44 6.41
N VAL A 94 -14.13 -5.57 6.19
CA VAL A 94 -14.02 -4.75 4.96
C VAL A 94 -13.21 -5.41 3.85
N ALA A 95 -12.32 -6.34 4.22
CA ALA A 95 -11.43 -7.07 3.33
C ALA A 95 -11.46 -8.58 3.66
N PRO A 96 -12.53 -9.29 3.25
CA PRO A 96 -12.68 -10.72 3.53
C PRO A 96 -11.58 -11.55 2.88
N ARG A 97 -11.33 -12.72 3.46
CA ARG A 97 -10.34 -13.70 2.96
C ARG A 97 -10.54 -14.02 1.49
N ILE A 98 -9.41 -14.21 0.82
CA ILE A 98 -9.38 -14.55 -0.60
C ILE A 98 -9.08 -16.02 -0.84
N CYS A 99 -9.55 -16.53 -1.96
CA CYS A 99 -9.17 -17.83 -2.51
C CYS A 99 -8.11 -17.67 -3.60
N ALA A 100 -7.35 -18.74 -3.87
CA ALA A 100 -6.33 -18.77 -4.93
C ALA A 100 -6.86 -18.38 -6.32
N SER A 101 -8.12 -18.73 -6.62
CA SER A 101 -8.78 -18.39 -7.89
C SER A 101 -9.01 -16.87 -8.06
N GLN A 102 -9.28 -16.15 -6.97
CA GLN A 102 -9.46 -14.70 -6.98
C GLN A 102 -8.13 -13.98 -7.21
N GLN A 103 -7.05 -14.49 -6.63
CA GLN A 103 -5.71 -13.93 -6.80
C GLN A 103 -5.20 -14.11 -8.23
N ALA A 104 -5.45 -15.29 -8.84
CA ALA A 104 -4.96 -15.67 -10.16
C ALA A 104 -5.59 -14.90 -11.35
N SER A 105 -6.66 -14.13 -11.12
CA SER A 105 -7.37 -13.37 -12.18
C SER A 105 -7.40 -11.87 -11.90
N THR A 106 -6.38 -11.35 -11.22
CA THR A 106 -6.34 -9.92 -10.90
C THR A 106 -5.95 -9.11 -12.13
N VAL A 107 -6.85 -8.24 -12.56
CA VAL A 107 -6.60 -7.24 -13.61
C VAL A 107 -5.66 -6.17 -13.05
N LEU A 108 -4.69 -5.71 -13.86
CA LEU A 108 -3.68 -4.74 -13.44
C LEU A 108 -4.33 -3.45 -12.90
N HIS A 109 -5.42 -2.98 -13.52
CA HIS A 109 -6.14 -1.80 -13.04
C HIS A 109 -6.60 -1.95 -11.58
N ALA A 110 -7.28 -3.05 -11.25
CA ALA A 110 -7.76 -3.32 -9.88
C ALA A 110 -6.60 -3.53 -8.89
N HIS A 111 -5.47 -4.07 -9.36
CA HIS A 111 -4.27 -4.21 -8.54
C HIS A 111 -3.60 -2.86 -8.23
N LEU A 112 -3.55 -1.96 -9.21
CA LEU A 112 -2.98 -0.62 -9.02
C LEU A 112 -3.91 0.29 -8.21
N TYR A 113 -5.22 0.15 -8.38
CA TYR A 113 -6.22 0.99 -7.73
C TYR A 113 -7.21 0.15 -6.92
N PRO A 114 -6.75 -0.51 -5.84
CA PRO A 114 -7.64 -1.27 -4.97
C PRO A 114 -8.58 -0.34 -4.22
N ASP A 115 -9.69 -0.87 -3.70
CA ASP A 115 -10.51 -0.09 -2.76
C ASP A 115 -9.68 0.23 -1.50
N THR A 116 -9.76 1.48 -1.07
CA THR A 116 -9.02 2.03 0.06
C THR A 116 -9.94 2.27 1.25
N PHE A 117 -9.47 1.92 2.46
CA PHE A 117 -10.18 2.15 3.71
C PHE A 117 -9.25 2.81 4.72
N ASP A 118 -9.64 3.99 5.20
CA ASP A 118 -8.85 4.76 6.14
C ASP A 118 -9.44 4.63 7.54
N PHE A 119 -8.59 4.33 8.52
CA PHE A 119 -8.98 4.13 9.90
C PHE A 119 -8.14 5.00 10.83
N ARG A 120 -8.74 5.36 11.95
CA ARG A 120 -8.04 5.97 13.07
C ARG A 120 -7.98 5.02 14.25
N LEU A 121 -6.78 4.83 14.79
CA LEU A 121 -6.57 4.17 16.07
C LEU A 121 -6.57 5.22 17.18
N GLN A 122 -7.40 5.02 18.19
CA GLN A 122 -7.50 5.93 19.33
C GLN A 122 -8.03 5.25 20.59
N THR A 123 -7.56 5.71 21.73
CA THR A 123 -8.00 5.28 23.05
C THR A 123 -9.13 6.20 23.53
N ILE A 124 -10.33 5.64 23.65
CA ILE A 124 -11.51 6.32 24.19
C ILE A 124 -11.90 5.61 25.48
N ASP A 125 -12.09 6.35 26.57
CA ASP A 125 -12.47 5.80 27.88
C ASP A 125 -11.56 4.66 28.36
N ARG A 126 -10.23 4.80 28.12
CA ARG A 126 -9.18 3.81 28.43
C ARG A 126 -9.30 2.49 27.66
N LYS A 127 -10.08 2.48 26.58
CA LYS A 127 -10.20 1.34 25.68
C LYS A 127 -9.70 1.75 24.31
N VAL A 128 -8.75 0.99 23.78
CA VAL A 128 -8.30 1.15 22.39
C VAL A 128 -9.48 0.84 21.47
N SER A 129 -9.71 1.71 20.51
CA SER A 129 -10.75 1.62 19.50
C SER A 129 -10.18 1.95 18.14
N ILE A 130 -10.74 1.32 17.11
CA ILE A 130 -10.47 1.66 15.72
C ILE A 130 -11.79 2.06 15.06
N SER A 131 -11.77 3.16 14.32
CA SER A 131 -12.93 3.68 13.61
C SER A 131 -12.54 4.13 12.21
N GLN A 132 -13.37 3.82 11.23
CA GLN A 132 -13.18 4.32 9.87
C GLN A 132 -13.32 5.84 9.86
N ILE A 133 -12.44 6.52 9.11
CA ILE A 133 -12.40 7.98 8.96
C ILE A 133 -12.51 8.35 7.48
N SER A 134 -12.76 9.63 7.21
CA SER A 134 -12.62 10.16 5.85
C SER A 134 -11.15 10.43 5.50
N PRO A 135 -10.77 10.39 4.21
CA PRO A 135 -9.40 10.74 3.79
C PRO A 135 -8.93 12.13 4.25
N ASP A 136 -9.87 13.07 4.42
CA ASP A 136 -9.58 14.44 4.88
C ASP A 136 -9.16 14.50 6.37
N GLU A 137 -9.36 13.41 7.12
CA GLU A 137 -9.00 13.29 8.54
C GLU A 137 -7.68 12.52 8.77
N MET A 138 -7.04 12.05 7.70
CA MET A 138 -5.76 11.33 7.76
C MET A 138 -4.62 12.27 8.18
N LEU A 139 -3.58 11.70 8.80
CA LEU A 139 -2.39 12.46 9.19
C LEU A 139 -1.53 12.79 7.97
N CYS A 140 -1.33 11.83 7.07
CA CYS A 140 -0.62 12.01 5.82
C CYS A 140 -1.56 12.25 4.66
N VAL A 141 -1.01 12.84 3.60
CA VAL A 141 -1.74 13.02 2.34
C VAL A 141 -2.13 11.63 1.84
N PRO A 142 -3.42 11.36 1.57
CA PRO A 142 -3.83 10.06 1.10
C PRO A 142 -3.04 9.69 -0.15
N ASP A 143 -2.60 8.43 -0.20
CA ASP A 143 -2.11 7.84 -1.45
C ASP A 143 -3.27 8.00 -2.45
N THR A 144 -3.18 9.01 -3.33
CA THR A 144 -4.24 9.43 -4.23
C THR A 144 -3.97 8.99 -5.67
N ALA A 145 -5.05 8.71 -6.39
CA ALA A 145 -5.02 8.31 -7.79
C ALA A 145 -4.22 9.33 -8.63
N PRO A 146 -3.75 8.97 -9.84
CA PRO A 146 -3.01 9.87 -10.71
C PRO A 146 -3.74 11.20 -10.86
N ASP A 147 -3.00 12.31 -10.79
CA ASP A 147 -3.58 13.62 -11.09
C ASP A 147 -4.12 13.61 -12.53
N PRO A 148 -5.44 13.81 -12.74
CA PRO A 148 -6.02 13.84 -14.09
C PRO A 148 -5.52 15.01 -14.93
N HIS A 149 -4.93 16.03 -14.30
CA HIS A 149 -4.29 17.17 -14.97
C HIS A 149 -2.77 17.03 -15.06
N PHE A 150 -2.23 15.85 -14.77
CA PHE A 150 -0.81 15.60 -14.86
C PHE A 150 -0.33 15.82 -16.31
N HIS A 151 0.70 16.66 -16.43
CA HIS A 151 1.37 16.93 -17.70
C HIS A 151 2.77 16.31 -17.67
N THR A 152 3.11 15.59 -18.74
CA THR A 152 4.44 15.01 -18.95
C THR A 152 4.97 15.41 -20.32
N ASP A 153 6.26 15.70 -20.37
CA ASP A 153 7.00 15.94 -21.60
C ASP A 153 7.49 14.62 -22.24
N PHE A 154 7.11 13.47 -21.68
CA PHE A 154 7.42 12.18 -22.27
C PHE A 154 6.54 11.90 -23.48
N GLU A 155 7.16 11.86 -24.65
CA GLU A 155 6.54 11.43 -25.90
C GLU A 155 6.88 9.94 -26.17
N PRO A 156 5.92 9.02 -25.96
CA PRO A 156 6.11 7.61 -26.28
C PRO A 156 6.32 7.42 -27.78
N ASP A 157 7.13 6.42 -28.15
CA ASP A 157 7.29 5.99 -29.54
C ASP A 157 5.96 5.50 -30.13
N ASP A 158 5.47 6.20 -31.16
CA ASP A 158 4.20 5.91 -31.85
C ASP A 158 4.13 4.49 -32.45
N HIS A 159 5.27 3.80 -32.58
CA HIS A 159 5.34 2.41 -33.04
C HIS A 159 5.13 1.38 -31.92
N LEU A 160 5.01 1.80 -30.66
CA LEU A 160 4.70 0.91 -29.54
C LEU A 160 3.18 0.79 -29.35
N PRO A 161 2.70 -0.41 -28.99
CA PRO A 161 1.31 -0.58 -28.64
C PRO A 161 1.02 0.10 -27.29
N PHE A 162 -0.18 0.65 -27.19
CA PHE A 162 -0.77 1.11 -25.93
C PHE A 162 -1.84 0.12 -25.50
N PHE A 163 -1.83 -0.23 -24.23
CA PHE A 163 -2.78 -1.14 -23.62
C PHE A 163 -3.48 -0.44 -22.48
N SER A 164 -4.79 -0.66 -22.33
CA SER A 164 -5.46 -0.27 -21.09
C SER A 164 -4.98 -1.18 -19.95
N SER A 165 -4.83 -0.64 -18.75
CA SER A 165 -4.59 -1.47 -17.55
C SER A 165 -5.71 -2.48 -17.30
N ASP A 166 -6.91 -2.27 -17.87
CA ASP A 166 -8.03 -3.21 -17.77
C ASP A 166 -7.88 -4.45 -18.67
N GLU A 167 -6.97 -4.38 -19.65
CA GLU A 167 -6.71 -5.46 -20.63
C GLU A 167 -5.49 -6.31 -20.24
N ILE A 168 -4.87 -6.00 -19.10
CA ILE A 168 -3.65 -6.63 -18.62
C ILE A 168 -3.97 -7.48 -17.40
N TYR A 169 -3.72 -8.78 -17.48
CA TYR A 169 -3.95 -9.72 -16.38
C TYR A 169 -2.64 -10.09 -15.71
N ILE A 170 -2.59 -10.03 -14.38
CA ILE A 170 -1.41 -10.45 -13.61
C ILE A 170 -1.41 -11.97 -13.51
N LEU A 171 -0.32 -12.60 -13.95
CA LEU A 171 -0.09 -14.04 -13.81
C LEU A 171 0.73 -14.36 -12.57
N GLU A 172 1.73 -13.52 -12.27
CA GLU A 172 2.65 -13.70 -11.15
C GLU A 172 3.24 -12.35 -10.75
N SER A 173 3.29 -12.05 -9.45
CA SER A 173 3.90 -10.81 -8.93
C SER A 173 5.28 -11.11 -8.35
N PHE A 174 6.31 -10.43 -8.86
CA PHE A 174 7.70 -10.58 -8.38
C PHE A 174 8.08 -9.54 -7.32
N GLY A 175 7.39 -8.40 -7.30
CA GLY A 175 7.60 -7.35 -6.31
C GLY A 175 6.47 -6.33 -6.37
N SER A 176 6.05 -5.86 -5.20
CA SER A 176 4.85 -5.03 -5.06
C SER A 176 4.97 -4.03 -3.92
N GLY A 177 4.21 -2.93 -4.00
CA GLY A 177 4.23 -1.78 -3.08
C GLY A 177 3.46 -0.61 -3.73
N ASN A 178 4.07 0.58 -3.80
CA ASN A 178 3.53 1.72 -4.58
C ASN A 178 3.53 1.51 -6.12
N GLY A 179 3.98 0.33 -6.55
CA GLY A 179 3.88 -0.18 -7.91
C GLY A 179 4.03 -1.69 -7.90
N THR A 180 4.15 -2.27 -9.08
CA THR A 180 4.32 -3.71 -9.24
C THR A 180 5.32 -4.03 -10.34
N VAL A 181 6.07 -5.12 -10.16
CA VAL A 181 6.80 -5.82 -11.20
C VAL A 181 6.21 -7.21 -11.27
N SER A 182 5.52 -7.50 -12.38
CA SER A 182 4.72 -8.71 -12.53
C SER A 182 4.91 -9.34 -13.91
N LYS A 183 4.81 -10.67 -13.97
CA LYS A 183 4.48 -11.36 -15.22
C LYS A 183 3.01 -11.12 -15.51
N VAL A 184 2.71 -10.65 -16.71
CA VAL A 184 1.34 -10.33 -17.14
C VAL A 184 0.99 -11.01 -18.46
N GLN A 185 -0.30 -11.14 -18.72
CA GLN A 185 -0.85 -11.54 -20.00
C GLN A 185 -1.64 -10.40 -20.62
N VAL A 186 -1.38 -10.13 -21.90
CA VAL A 186 -2.13 -9.17 -22.72
C VAL A 186 -2.57 -9.88 -23.99
N GLY A 187 -3.87 -10.15 -24.12
CA GLY A 187 -4.39 -11.05 -25.15
C GLY A 187 -3.77 -12.45 -25.02
N SER A 188 -3.00 -12.88 -26.02
CA SER A 188 -2.30 -14.17 -26.01
C SER A 188 -0.80 -14.06 -25.70
N MET A 189 -0.32 -12.88 -25.31
CA MET A 189 1.11 -12.62 -25.09
C MET A 189 1.43 -12.51 -23.61
N ASP A 190 2.42 -13.28 -23.17
CA ASP A 190 3.03 -13.11 -21.86
C ASP A 190 4.10 -12.01 -21.93
N MET A 191 4.07 -11.08 -20.98
CA MET A 191 5.00 -9.95 -20.89
C MET A 191 5.48 -9.75 -19.45
N LEU A 192 6.56 -8.99 -19.28
CA LEU A 192 6.92 -8.42 -17.99
C LEU A 192 6.35 -6.99 -17.93
N CYS A 193 5.58 -6.70 -16.89
CA CYS A 193 5.03 -5.37 -16.65
C CYS A 193 5.65 -4.79 -15.39
N LYS A 194 6.18 -3.57 -15.52
CA LYS A 194 6.47 -2.69 -14.40
C LYS A 194 5.49 -1.53 -14.45
N ALA A 195 4.69 -1.37 -13.40
CA ALA A 195 3.70 -0.31 -13.32
C ALA A 195 3.81 0.44 -11.99
N ARG A 196 3.54 1.74 -12.01
CA ARG A 196 3.45 2.60 -10.83
C ARG A 196 2.04 3.16 -10.75
N ARG A 197 1.53 3.29 -9.54
CA ARG A 197 0.18 3.81 -9.31
C ARG A 197 0.02 5.26 -9.76
N VAL A 198 1.04 6.09 -9.54
CA VAL A 198 1.09 7.49 -10.01
C VAL A 198 1.49 7.63 -11.49
N GLY A 199 1.73 6.51 -12.18
CA GLY A 199 2.19 6.49 -13.58
C GLY A 199 3.43 7.35 -13.78
N LEU A 200 3.38 8.23 -14.78
CA LEU A 200 4.45 9.15 -15.13
C LEU A 200 4.66 10.29 -14.12
N GLY A 201 3.79 10.44 -13.10
CA GLY A 201 4.06 11.29 -11.94
C GLY A 201 5.29 10.83 -11.15
N ASP A 202 5.67 9.56 -11.26
CA ASP A 202 6.96 9.05 -10.78
C ASP A 202 8.07 9.46 -11.77
N ILE A 203 8.89 10.44 -11.37
CA ILE A 203 10.03 10.94 -12.15
C ILE A 203 11.00 9.81 -12.52
N GLY A 204 11.15 8.81 -11.65
CA GLY A 204 11.99 7.64 -11.91
C GLY A 204 11.45 6.80 -13.06
N LEU A 205 10.14 6.55 -13.10
CA LEU A 205 9.51 5.82 -14.20
C LEU A 205 9.60 6.59 -15.53
N GLU A 206 9.36 7.90 -15.51
CA GLU A 206 9.51 8.73 -16.71
C GLU A 206 10.94 8.68 -17.27
N GLN A 207 11.95 8.83 -16.40
CA GLN A 207 13.35 8.74 -16.80
C GLN A 207 13.73 7.35 -17.33
N GLU A 208 13.21 6.29 -16.72
CA GLU A 208 13.41 4.91 -17.16
C GLU A 208 12.86 4.71 -18.58
N LEU A 209 11.63 5.15 -18.85
CA LEU A 209 11.02 5.05 -20.17
C LEU A 209 11.78 5.86 -21.23
N LYS A 210 12.22 7.08 -20.91
CA LYS A 210 13.08 7.90 -21.80
C LYS A 210 14.36 7.14 -22.16
N ARG A 211 15.03 6.52 -21.18
CA ARG A 211 16.27 5.74 -21.41
C ARG A 211 16.02 4.49 -22.24
N LEU A 212 14.96 3.74 -21.96
CA LEU A 212 14.59 2.54 -22.73
C LEU A 212 14.32 2.89 -24.21
N GLN A 213 13.62 4.00 -24.46
CA GLN A 213 13.38 4.49 -25.82
C GLN A 213 14.68 4.91 -26.53
N MET A 214 15.62 5.56 -25.83
CA MET A 214 16.94 5.88 -26.39
C MET A 214 17.73 4.62 -26.78
N ILE A 215 17.74 3.60 -25.92
CA ILE A 215 18.44 2.33 -26.18
C ILE A 215 17.83 1.64 -27.40
N ARG A 216 16.49 1.58 -27.50
CA ARG A 216 15.81 0.97 -28.64
C ARG A 216 16.10 1.67 -29.95
N LYS A 217 16.18 3.00 -29.96
CA LYS A 217 16.52 3.80 -31.16
C LYS A 217 17.99 3.66 -31.58
N ALA A 218 18.86 3.21 -30.67
CA ALA A 218 20.29 3.00 -30.94
C ALA A 218 20.63 1.56 -31.37
N ALA A 219 19.67 0.63 -31.28
CA ALA A 219 19.78 -0.77 -31.70
C ALA A 219 19.27 -0.97 -33.14
#